data_AF-A0A2T3N403-F1
#
_entry.id   AF-A0A2T3N403-F1
#
_cell.length_a   1.000
_cell.length_b   1.000
_cell.length_c   1.000
_cell.angle_alpha   90.00
_cell.angle_beta   90.00
_cell.angle_gamma   90.00
#
_symmetry.space_group_name_H-M   'P 1'
#
loop_
_entity.id
_entity.type
_entity.pdbx_description
1 polymer ?
#
loop_
_entity_poly.entity_id
_entity_poly.type
_entity_poly.pdbx_seq_one_letter_code
_entity_poly.pdbx_strand_id
1 'polypeptide(L)'
;MNFFLNTFIRKLLFALFLCFASGCSVQLIADYDHASLSQMEQLAKKIDRFYIGLSYLPIEQRNYESNIKYYMEIDIDLNALKHRQEVRVMNELTMKQVENVIKLWKQDKMSHKKNTIISDFSIKRHSRQYYRLFLSMIKGEEAKPRVSN
;
A
#
# COMPACT_ATOMS: atom_id res chain seq x y z
N MET A 1 -6.20 59.93 16.79
CA MET A 1 -6.80 58.61 17.15
C MET A 1 -6.97 57.69 15.94
N ASN A 2 -7.40 58.19 14.76
CA ASN A 2 -7.62 57.37 13.55
C ASN A 2 -6.37 56.72 12.93
N PHE A 3 -5.18 57.33 13.09
CA PHE A 3 -3.93 56.81 12.52
C PHE A 3 -3.44 55.51 13.21
N PHE A 4 -3.54 55.46 14.54
CA PHE A 4 -3.15 54.29 15.33
C PHE A 4 -4.10 53.11 15.10
N LEU A 5 -5.41 53.36 14.97
CA LEU A 5 -6.41 52.34 14.68
C LEU A 5 -6.20 51.71 13.29
N ASN A 6 -5.92 52.54 12.27
CA ASN A 6 -5.61 52.03 10.92
C ASN A 6 -4.31 51.22 10.85
N THR A 7 -3.30 51.61 11.63
CA THR A 7 -2.04 50.86 11.71
C THR A 7 -2.23 49.53 12.41
N PHE A 8 -3.06 49.48 13.46
CA PHE A 8 -3.42 48.25 14.16
C PHE A 8 -4.24 47.30 13.27
N ILE A 9 -5.23 47.82 12.54
CA ILE A 9 -6.04 47.03 11.60
C ILE A 9 -5.17 46.46 10.45
N ARG A 10 -4.23 47.24 9.89
CA ARG A 10 -3.28 46.73 8.88
C ARG A 10 -2.41 45.60 9.43
N LYS A 11 -1.90 45.74 10.66
CA LYS A 11 -1.10 44.69 11.31
C LYS A 11 -1.93 43.43 11.59
N LEU A 12 -3.18 43.58 12.01
CA LEU A 12 -4.11 42.48 12.25
C LEU A 12 -4.46 41.74 10.95
N LEU A 13 -4.76 42.48 9.87
CA LEU A 13 -5.04 41.90 8.55
C LEU A 13 -3.81 41.18 7.98
N PHE A 14 -2.61 41.72 8.19
CA PHE A 14 -1.37 41.08 7.77
C PHE A 14 -1.08 39.80 8.56
N ALA A 15 -1.29 39.80 9.89
CA ALA A 15 -1.18 38.61 10.72
C ALA A 15 -2.20 37.53 10.32
N LEU A 16 -3.43 37.94 10.03
CA LEU A 16 -4.49 37.05 9.57
C LEU A 16 -4.14 36.41 8.22
N PHE A 17 -3.62 37.19 7.27
CA PHE A 17 -3.15 36.68 5.97
C PHE A 17 -2.02 35.64 6.13
N LEU A 18 -1.06 35.89 7.03
CA LEU A 18 0.02 34.92 7.32
C LEU A 18 -0.51 33.62 7.94
N CYS A 19 -1.54 33.69 8.79
CA CYS A 19 -2.19 32.49 9.34
C CYS A 19 -2.95 31.67 8.27
N PHE A 20 -3.48 32.31 7.23
CA PHE A 20 -4.12 31.60 6.12
C PHE A 20 -3.09 30.99 5.15
N ALA A 21 -1.90 31.58 5.02
CA ALA A 21 -0.85 31.08 4.13
C ALA A 21 -0.12 29.82 4.66
N SER A 22 -0.18 29.53 5.97
CA SER A 22 0.52 28.39 6.58
C SER A 22 -0.27 27.07 6.56
N GLY A 23 -1.50 27.06 6.02
CA GLY A 23 -2.40 25.88 6.03
C GLY A 23 -2.24 24.90 4.87
N CYS A 24 -1.52 25.27 3.79
CA CYS A 24 -1.30 24.37 2.65
C CYS A 24 -0.10 23.44 2.93
N SER A 25 -0.36 22.29 3.56
CA SER A 25 0.61 21.18 3.54
C SER A 25 0.67 20.61 2.13
N VAL A 26 1.55 21.14 1.29
CA VAL A 26 1.88 20.54 0.00
C VAL A 26 2.61 19.25 0.30
N GLN A 27 1.87 18.13 0.27
CA GLN A 27 2.47 16.82 0.36
C GLN A 27 3.03 16.49 -1.03
N LEU A 28 4.34 16.65 -1.17
CA LEU A 28 5.03 16.19 -2.36
C LEU A 28 4.86 14.68 -2.45
N ILE A 29 4.45 14.20 -3.62
CA ILE A 29 4.25 12.79 -3.92
C ILE A 29 5.20 12.40 -5.04
N ALA A 30 5.72 11.18 -4.99
CA ALA A 30 6.52 10.61 -6.06
C ALA A 30 5.76 10.65 -7.39
N ASP A 31 6.50 10.81 -8.49
CA ASP A 31 5.95 10.66 -9.84
C ASP A 31 5.52 9.22 -10.11
N TYR A 32 4.58 9.05 -11.01
CA TYR A 32 4.11 7.76 -11.52
C TYR A 32 5.28 6.87 -12.00
N ASP A 33 5.30 5.62 -11.55
CA ASP A 33 6.22 4.57 -12.01
C ASP A 33 5.44 3.37 -12.55
N HIS A 34 5.47 3.21 -13.88
CA HIS A 34 4.83 2.09 -14.56
C HIS A 34 5.32 0.73 -14.05
N ALA A 35 6.59 0.61 -13.71
CA ALA A 35 7.14 -0.64 -13.21
C ALA A 35 6.61 -0.99 -11.81
N SER A 36 6.40 0.00 -10.94
CA SER A 36 5.71 -0.19 -9.65
C SER A 36 4.27 -0.67 -9.86
N LEU A 37 3.52 -0.01 -10.76
CA LEU A 37 2.15 -0.40 -11.09
C LEU A 37 2.09 -1.85 -11.56
N SER A 38 2.91 -2.21 -12.55
CA SER A 38 2.94 -3.56 -13.11
C SER A 38 3.33 -4.62 -12.08
N GLN A 39 4.30 -4.32 -11.20
CA GLN A 39 4.67 -5.22 -10.11
C GLN A 39 3.52 -5.42 -9.11
N MET A 40 2.79 -4.36 -8.76
CA MET A 40 1.62 -4.46 -7.87
C MET A 40 0.51 -5.31 -8.48
N GLU A 41 0.21 -5.15 -9.76
CA GLU A 41 -0.80 -5.95 -10.48
C GLU A 41 -0.40 -7.44 -10.56
N GLN A 42 0.87 -7.71 -10.86
CA GLN A 42 1.40 -9.06 -10.93
C GLN A 42 1.35 -9.75 -9.56
N LEU A 43 1.75 -9.06 -8.49
CA LEU A 43 1.64 -9.56 -7.12
C LEU A 43 0.20 -9.81 -6.70
N ALA A 44 -0.72 -8.88 -7.01
CA ALA A 44 -2.14 -9.04 -6.72
C ALA A 44 -2.69 -10.31 -7.38
N LYS A 45 -2.38 -10.52 -8.66
CA LYS A 45 -2.76 -11.71 -9.42
C LYS A 45 -2.13 -12.98 -8.85
N LYS A 46 -0.87 -12.93 -8.42
CA LYS A 46 -0.14 -14.09 -7.87
C LYS A 46 -0.74 -14.54 -6.54
N ILE A 47 -1.05 -13.60 -5.64
CA ILE A 47 -1.68 -13.88 -4.36
C ILE A 47 -3.13 -14.38 -4.55
N ASP A 48 -3.88 -13.77 -5.47
CA ASP A 48 -5.23 -14.22 -5.79
C ASP A 48 -5.22 -15.66 -6.35
N ARG A 49 -4.32 -15.95 -7.30
CA ARG A 49 -4.11 -17.30 -7.82
C ARG A 49 -3.77 -18.30 -6.71
N PHE A 50 -2.95 -17.92 -5.75
CA PHE A 50 -2.59 -18.77 -4.62
C PHE A 50 -3.83 -19.18 -3.82
N TYR A 51 -4.65 -18.21 -3.40
CA TYR A 51 -5.86 -18.50 -2.62
C TYR A 51 -6.94 -19.22 -3.42
N ILE A 52 -7.13 -18.86 -4.69
CA ILE A 52 -8.02 -19.58 -5.61
C ILE A 52 -7.54 -21.04 -5.76
N GLY A 53 -6.25 -21.27 -5.93
CA GLY A 53 -5.67 -22.61 -6.01
C GLY A 53 -6.00 -23.46 -4.78
N LEU A 54 -5.84 -22.90 -3.58
CA LEU A 54 -6.22 -23.58 -2.33
C LEU A 54 -7.72 -23.90 -2.28
N SER A 55 -8.59 -23.06 -2.85
CA SER A 55 -10.04 -23.29 -2.85
C SER A 55 -10.46 -24.51 -3.68
N TYR A 56 -9.67 -24.89 -4.69
CA TYR A 56 -9.91 -26.08 -5.51
C TYR A 56 -9.40 -27.38 -4.89
N LEU A 57 -8.65 -27.31 -3.79
CA LEU A 57 -8.15 -28.49 -3.09
C LEU A 57 -9.15 -28.94 -2.00
N PRO A 58 -9.27 -30.25 -1.73
CA PRO A 58 -9.85 -30.76 -0.49
C PRO A 58 -9.14 -30.16 0.72
N ILE A 59 -9.86 -29.95 1.83
CA ILE A 59 -9.32 -29.24 3.00
C ILE A 59 -8.05 -29.90 3.56
N GLU A 60 -7.96 -31.23 3.48
CA GLU A 60 -6.82 -32.03 3.93
C GLU A 60 -5.56 -31.82 3.09
N GLN A 61 -5.73 -31.41 1.83
CA GLN A 61 -4.63 -31.16 0.88
C GLN A 61 -4.15 -29.71 0.89
N ARG A 62 -4.86 -28.82 1.60
CA ARG A 62 -4.49 -27.41 1.74
C ARG A 62 -3.45 -27.22 2.85
N ASN A 63 -2.41 -28.05 2.85
CA ASN A 63 -1.38 -28.00 3.87
C ASN A 63 -0.25 -27.04 3.51
N TYR A 64 0.41 -26.50 4.52
CA TYR A 64 1.51 -25.55 4.33
C TYR A 64 2.66 -26.12 3.50
N GLU A 65 3.06 -27.37 3.76
CA GLU A 65 4.22 -28.01 3.12
C GLU A 65 4.05 -28.13 1.60
N SER A 66 2.87 -28.54 1.16
CA SER A 66 2.52 -28.66 -0.28
C SER A 66 2.48 -27.30 -0.99
N ASN A 67 2.46 -26.21 -0.23
CA ASN A 67 2.27 -24.85 -0.73
C ASN A 67 3.47 -23.93 -0.44
N ILE A 68 4.55 -24.45 0.13
CA ILE A 68 5.71 -23.65 0.56
C ILE A 68 6.37 -22.89 -0.59
N LYS A 69 6.39 -23.48 -1.79
CA LYS A 69 6.95 -22.86 -2.99
C LYS A 69 6.23 -21.55 -3.34
N TYR A 70 4.89 -21.55 -3.29
CA TYR A 70 4.10 -20.34 -3.53
C TYR A 70 4.39 -19.25 -2.49
N TYR A 71 4.54 -19.64 -1.21
CA TYR A 71 4.92 -18.69 -0.17
C TYR A 71 6.27 -18.03 -0.42
N MET A 72 7.29 -18.82 -0.74
CA MET A 72 8.62 -18.33 -1.06
C MET A 72 8.59 -17.40 -2.28
N GLU A 73 7.90 -17.81 -3.34
CA GLU A 73 7.80 -17.03 -4.57
C GLU A 73 7.08 -15.68 -4.38
N ILE A 74 6.07 -15.61 -3.50
CA ILE A 74 5.39 -14.35 -3.18
C ILE A 74 6.26 -13.49 -2.23
N ASP A 75 6.98 -14.10 -1.28
CA ASP A 75 7.92 -13.37 -0.42
C ASP A 75 9.01 -12.66 -1.25
N ILE A 76 9.55 -13.33 -2.27
CA ILE A 76 10.56 -12.77 -3.18
C ILE A 76 10.00 -11.54 -3.90
N ASP A 77 8.82 -11.67 -4.51
CA ASP A 77 8.20 -10.59 -5.27
C ASP A 77 7.81 -9.40 -4.38
N LEU A 78 7.31 -9.67 -3.17
CA LEU A 78 6.98 -8.63 -2.20
C LEU A 78 8.23 -7.85 -1.76
N ASN A 79 9.35 -8.53 -1.51
CA ASN A 79 10.61 -7.87 -1.18
C ASN A 79 11.15 -7.07 -2.37
N ALA A 80 11.01 -7.57 -3.61
CA ALA A 80 11.39 -6.84 -4.80
C ALA A 80 10.58 -5.53 -4.95
N LEU A 81 9.26 -5.59 -4.73
CA LEU A 81 8.41 -4.40 -4.72
C LEU A 81 8.85 -3.42 -3.62
N LYS A 82 9.15 -3.93 -2.42
CA LYS A 82 9.65 -3.13 -1.29
C LYS A 82 10.93 -2.38 -1.66
N HIS A 83 11.96 -3.08 -2.14
CA HIS A 83 13.23 -2.46 -2.52
C HIS A 83 13.05 -1.38 -3.60
N ARG A 84 12.15 -1.59 -4.57
CA ARG A 84 11.80 -0.57 -5.56
C ARG A 84 11.20 0.68 -4.90
N GLN A 85 10.33 0.52 -3.90
CA GLN A 85 9.71 1.67 -3.24
C GLN A 85 10.68 2.40 -2.30
N GLU A 86 11.65 1.70 -1.68
CA GLU A 86 12.63 2.29 -0.76
C GLU A 86 13.53 3.34 -1.41
N VAL A 87 13.85 3.16 -2.70
CA VAL A 87 14.71 4.11 -3.43
C VAL A 87 13.94 5.28 -4.04
N ARG A 88 12.60 5.31 -3.92
CA ARG A 88 11.76 6.37 -4.49
C ARG A 88 11.56 7.48 -3.47
N VAL A 89 12.03 8.68 -3.84
CA VAL A 89 11.86 9.92 -3.06
C VAL A 89 10.37 10.29 -2.99
N MET A 90 9.90 10.75 -1.81
CA MET A 90 8.51 11.22 -1.59
C MET A 90 7.44 10.13 -1.81
N ASN A 91 7.79 8.89 -1.48
CA ASN A 91 6.96 7.72 -1.71
C ASN A 91 6.55 6.98 -0.42
N GLU A 92 6.56 7.69 0.71
CA GLU A 92 6.42 7.12 2.05
C GLU A 92 5.06 6.42 2.24
N LEU A 93 4.00 6.96 1.62
CA LEU A 93 2.66 6.37 1.68
C LEU A 93 2.61 5.01 0.98
N THR A 94 3.13 4.92 -0.24
CA THR A 94 3.20 3.66 -0.98
C THR A 94 4.11 2.67 -0.25
N MET A 95 5.25 3.12 0.26
CA MET A 95 6.17 2.30 1.05
C MET A 95 5.46 1.68 2.28
N LYS A 96 4.72 2.49 3.04
CA LYS A 96 3.94 2.01 4.20
C LYS A 96 2.87 0.99 3.80
N GLN A 97 2.22 1.17 2.65
CA GLN A 97 1.25 0.19 2.14
C GLN A 97 1.92 -1.14 1.79
N VAL A 98 3.09 -1.11 1.15
CA VAL A 98 3.88 -2.32 0.85
C VAL A 98 4.29 -3.04 2.12
N GLU A 99 4.76 -2.32 3.14
CA GLU A 99 5.10 -2.89 4.44
C GLU A 99 3.90 -3.55 5.13
N ASN A 100 2.71 -2.93 5.03
CA ASN A 100 1.48 -3.50 5.57
C ASN A 100 1.11 -4.83 4.88
N VAL A 101 1.26 -4.91 3.55
CA VAL A 101 1.01 -6.16 2.81
C VAL A 101 2.03 -7.23 3.22
N ILE A 102 3.31 -6.89 3.32
CA ILE A 102 4.36 -7.83 3.76
C ILE A 102 4.08 -8.35 5.17
N LYS A 103 3.67 -7.46 6.08
CA LYS A 103 3.33 -7.84 7.45
C LYS A 103 2.16 -8.81 7.48
N LEU A 104 1.08 -8.49 6.74
CA LEU A 104 -0.09 -9.37 6.64
C LEU A 104 0.28 -10.73 6.04
N TRP A 105 1.07 -10.74 4.96
CA TRP A 105 1.53 -11.97 4.31
C TRP A 105 2.32 -12.86 5.24
N LYS A 106 3.27 -12.28 6.00
CA LYS A 106 4.02 -13.01 7.02
C LYS A 106 3.10 -13.59 8.10
N GLN A 107 2.10 -12.83 8.54
CA GLN A 107 1.13 -13.31 9.54
C GLN A 107 0.30 -14.48 9.00
N ASP A 108 -0.20 -14.38 7.78
CA ASP A 108 -0.99 -15.44 7.15
C ASP A 108 -0.17 -16.70 6.89
N LYS A 109 1.08 -16.54 6.41
CA LYS A 109 2.03 -17.64 6.25
C LYS A 109 2.29 -18.36 7.58
N MET A 110 2.55 -17.59 8.65
CA MET A 110 2.81 -18.17 9.98
C MET A 110 1.57 -18.86 10.56
N SER A 111 0.38 -18.29 10.32
CA SER A 111 -0.89 -18.90 10.72
C SER A 111 -1.11 -20.24 10.00
N HIS A 112 -0.89 -20.29 8.68
CA HIS A 112 -1.02 -21.52 7.91
C HIS A 112 0.03 -22.55 8.34
N LYS A 113 1.28 -22.15 8.57
CA LYS A 113 2.33 -23.03 9.10
C LYS A 113 1.96 -23.61 10.48
N LYS A 114 1.33 -22.83 11.35
CA LYS A 114 0.94 -23.26 12.71
C LYS A 114 -0.28 -24.19 12.71
N ASN A 115 -1.31 -23.85 11.95
CA ASN A 115 -2.57 -24.58 11.93
C ASN A 115 -2.57 -25.73 10.93
N THR A 116 -1.49 -25.85 10.14
CA THR A 116 -1.25 -26.79 9.04
C THR A 116 -2.21 -26.68 7.88
N ILE A 117 -3.49 -26.40 8.10
CA ILE A 117 -4.59 -26.37 7.13
C ILE A 117 -5.24 -24.99 7.11
N ILE A 118 -5.77 -24.59 5.94
CA ILE A 118 -6.56 -23.37 5.77
C ILE A 118 -8.03 -23.65 5.39
N SER A 119 -8.96 -23.00 6.09
CA SER A 119 -10.40 -23.13 5.87
C SER A 119 -10.90 -22.30 4.68
N ASP A 120 -12.07 -22.65 4.12
CA ASP A 120 -12.74 -21.85 3.08
C ASP A 120 -13.01 -20.42 3.52
N PHE A 121 -13.42 -20.25 4.78
CA PHE A 121 -13.64 -18.93 5.37
C PHE A 121 -12.36 -18.09 5.36
N SER A 122 -11.23 -18.68 5.78
CA SER A 122 -9.93 -18.02 5.77
C SER A 122 -9.49 -17.65 4.36
N ILE A 123 -9.62 -18.56 3.39
CA ILE A 123 -9.32 -18.30 1.97
C ILE A 123 -10.13 -17.09 1.47
N LYS A 124 -11.46 -17.12 1.65
CA LYS A 124 -12.36 -16.05 1.20
C LYS A 124 -12.06 -14.71 1.88
N ARG A 125 -11.77 -14.72 3.18
CA ARG A 125 -11.42 -13.53 3.94
C ARG A 125 -10.10 -12.92 3.45
N HIS A 126 -9.04 -13.72 3.35
CA HIS A 126 -7.72 -13.23 2.96
C HIS A 126 -7.72 -12.75 1.51
N SER A 127 -8.33 -13.48 0.58
CA SER A 127 -8.45 -13.07 -0.83
C SER A 127 -9.05 -11.66 -0.96
N ARG A 128 -10.16 -11.40 -0.25
CA ARG A 128 -10.80 -10.07 -0.22
C ARG A 128 -9.91 -9.00 0.43
N GLN A 129 -9.17 -9.36 1.47
CA GLN A 129 -8.28 -8.45 2.17
C GLN A 129 -7.12 -8.01 1.26
N TYR A 130 -6.45 -8.94 0.59
CA TYR A 130 -5.39 -8.61 -0.37
C TYR A 130 -5.92 -7.84 -1.56
N TYR A 131 -7.06 -8.24 -2.13
CA TYR A 131 -7.70 -7.51 -3.23
C TYR A 131 -7.86 -6.02 -2.89
N ARG A 132 -8.38 -5.70 -1.70
CA ARG A 132 -8.57 -4.31 -1.25
C ARG A 132 -7.25 -3.56 -1.08
N LEU A 133 -6.24 -4.20 -0.50
CA LEU A 133 -4.93 -3.59 -0.28
C LEU A 133 -4.24 -3.28 -1.61
N PHE A 134 -4.19 -4.24 -2.53
CA PHE A 134 -3.60 -4.03 -3.84
C PHE A 134 -4.38 -3.06 -4.70
N LEU A 135 -5.72 -3.13 -4.71
CA LEU A 135 -6.55 -2.15 -5.42
C LEU A 135 -6.25 -0.72 -4.95
N SER A 136 -6.07 -0.53 -3.64
CA SER A 136 -5.71 0.79 -3.10
C SER A 136 -4.31 1.25 -3.52
N MET A 137 -3.32 0.36 -3.57
CA MET A 137 -1.96 0.70 -4.00
C MET A 137 -1.92 1.01 -5.50
N ILE A 138 -2.59 0.20 -6.32
CA ILE A 138 -2.70 0.36 -7.78
C ILE A 138 -3.33 1.72 -8.11
N LYS A 139 -4.52 2.00 -7.55
CA LYS A 139 -5.17 3.30 -7.75
C LYS A 139 -4.34 4.47 -7.24
N GLY A 140 -3.61 4.25 -6.14
CA GLY A 140 -2.70 5.25 -5.59
C GLY A 140 -1.53 5.56 -6.52
N GLU A 141 -0.95 4.55 -7.16
CA GLU A 141 0.10 4.72 -8.16
C GLU A 141 -0.44 5.38 -9.43
N GLU A 142 -1.59 4.94 -9.95
CA GLU A 142 -2.24 5.52 -11.15
C GLU A 142 -2.58 7.01 -11.00
N ALA A 143 -2.87 7.46 -9.78
CA ALA A 143 -3.22 8.85 -9.47
C ALA A 143 -2.00 9.78 -9.34
N LYS A 144 -0.78 9.24 -9.31
CA LYS A 144 0.44 10.06 -9.20
C LYS A 144 0.65 10.91 -10.46
N PRO A 145 1.25 12.11 -10.31
CA PRO A 145 1.60 12.94 -11.45
C PRO A 145 2.55 12.18 -12.36
N ARG A 146 2.39 12.36 -13.67
CA ARG A 146 3.36 11.86 -14.65
C ARG A 146 4.40 12.95 -14.87
N VAL A 147 5.66 12.55 -15.03
CA VAL A 147 6.71 13.48 -15.45
C VAL A 147 6.27 14.10 -16.78
N SER A 148 6.00 15.40 -16.79
CA SER A 148 5.83 16.17 -18.01
C SER A 148 7.21 16.37 -18.62
N ASN A 149 7.48 15.75 -19.76
CA ASN A 149 8.63 16.10 -20.59
C ASN A 149 8.46 17.50 -21.18
#